data_AF-A0A0N8GS33-F1
#
_entry.id   AF-A0A0N8GS33-F1
#
_cell.length_a   1.000
_cell.length_b   1.000
_cell.length_c   1.000
_cell.angle_alpha   90.00
_cell.angle_beta   90.00
_cell.angle_gamma   90.00
#
_symmetry.space_group_name_H-M   'P 1'
#
loop_
_entity.id
_entity.type
_entity.pdbx_description
1 polymer ?
#
loop_
_entity_poly.entity_id
_entity_poly.type
_entity_poly.pdbx_seq_one_letter_code
_entity_poly.pdbx_strand_id
1 'polypeptide(L)'
;LTPTVTRTPTRTPTRTVTRTPTNTPQPSCDMLDFGDPDDPNMDLDVALNAVWIFANNTGNFPVILTGSKTEWLENWHTIPADSRTINKNTRYGWYSGSTNYFWTLPTGSQVSLNNAPMNWTHTYANTKTINPGESGQLMVGFNSNFEQSSFSKPKKPTDKFNYYHGDDWRVTVYYRVGGLDCQETVTGYPGPTFDPELIGSAGRFAVNAHTRGYNPANGQMEESRITYTYYTVLDAAGTFLHYTREGAAPWCIFGDSGGNCTTKRIYVDKWSQGAVIQPGTYYLHLIGRDKSSAAYATHIIYTLIVQEANTPTVTRTSAPTRTRTITPLPSITRTITRTGTATTIPTRTRTRTITPIPSITRTPTRTRTLPPSATPTLCQTPIEMGGCQN
;
A
#
# COMPACT_ATOMS: atom_id res chain seq x y z
N LEU A 1 72.66 -84.82 23.72
CA LEU A 1 71.46 -84.69 22.86
C LEU A 1 70.72 -83.43 23.31
N THR A 2 70.84 -82.35 22.57
CA THR A 2 70.21 -81.06 22.89
C THR A 2 68.87 -81.00 22.16
N PRO A 3 67.72 -80.74 22.83
CA PRO A 3 66.43 -80.76 22.17
C PRO A 3 66.21 -79.47 21.36
N THR A 4 65.90 -79.62 20.09
CA THR A 4 65.50 -78.52 19.21
C THR A 4 64.04 -78.16 19.48
N VAL A 5 63.79 -76.94 19.96
CA VAL A 5 62.43 -76.42 20.17
C VAL A 5 61.87 -75.91 18.84
N THR A 6 60.91 -76.63 18.27
CA THR A 6 60.13 -76.16 17.12
C THR A 6 59.02 -75.23 17.61
N ARG A 7 59.14 -73.92 17.35
CA ARG A 7 58.07 -72.96 17.63
C ARG A 7 57.01 -73.02 16.53
N THR A 8 55.78 -73.36 16.90
CA THR A 8 54.61 -73.30 16.02
C THR A 8 54.28 -71.83 15.70
N PRO A 9 54.07 -71.45 14.43
CA PRO A 9 53.72 -70.08 14.09
C PRO A 9 52.29 -69.76 14.53
N THR A 10 52.15 -68.80 15.44
CA THR A 10 50.85 -68.24 15.83
C THR A 10 50.32 -67.39 14.68
N ARG A 11 49.19 -67.78 14.07
CA ARG A 11 48.48 -66.95 13.09
C ARG A 11 47.94 -65.69 13.80
N THR A 12 48.56 -64.55 13.54
CA THR A 12 47.99 -63.24 13.91
C THR A 12 46.69 -63.04 13.11
N PRO A 13 45.53 -62.80 13.75
CA PRO A 13 44.31 -62.53 13.03
C PRO A 13 44.45 -61.21 12.24
N THR A 14 44.36 -61.30 10.92
CA THR A 14 44.30 -60.12 10.05
C THR A 14 43.02 -59.36 10.38
N ARG A 15 43.16 -58.14 10.92
CA ARG A 15 42.03 -57.25 11.22
C ARG A 15 41.32 -56.91 9.90
N THR A 16 40.17 -57.55 9.64
CA THR A 16 39.29 -57.16 8.54
C THR A 16 38.74 -55.78 8.87
N VAL A 17 39.21 -54.76 8.17
CA VAL A 17 38.68 -53.39 8.28
C VAL A 17 37.31 -53.39 7.62
N THR A 18 36.26 -53.51 8.43
CA THR A 18 34.89 -53.25 7.97
C THR A 18 34.78 -51.75 7.72
N ARG A 19 34.86 -51.34 6.44
CA ARG A 19 34.56 -49.96 6.05
C ARG A 19 33.08 -49.70 6.32
N THR A 20 32.79 -48.89 7.32
CA THR A 20 31.46 -48.30 7.48
C THR A 20 31.16 -47.49 6.22
N PRO A 21 30.04 -47.72 5.51
CA PRO A 21 29.65 -46.88 4.39
C PRO A 21 29.51 -45.45 4.89
N THR A 22 30.40 -44.56 4.46
CA THR A 22 30.20 -43.13 4.69
C THR A 22 29.00 -42.72 3.86
N ASN A 23 27.97 -42.14 4.49
CA ASN A 23 26.81 -41.59 3.78
C ASN A 23 27.33 -40.65 2.70
N THR A 24 27.22 -41.07 1.43
CA THR A 24 27.54 -40.21 0.30
C THR A 24 26.43 -39.18 0.24
N PRO A 25 26.75 -37.87 0.34
CA PRO A 25 25.75 -36.83 0.25
C PRO A 25 24.89 -37.05 -1.00
N GLN A 26 23.57 -36.97 -0.88
CA GLN A 26 22.67 -37.04 -2.04
C GLN A 26 22.43 -35.63 -2.59
N PRO A 27 22.25 -35.45 -3.90
CA PRO A 27 21.86 -34.15 -4.45
C PRO A 27 20.47 -33.75 -3.92
N SER A 28 20.28 -32.47 -3.64
CA SER A 28 19.00 -31.87 -3.23
C SER A 28 18.79 -30.54 -3.97
N CYS A 29 17.54 -30.18 -4.24
CA CYS A 29 17.22 -28.88 -4.84
C CYS A 29 17.53 -27.71 -3.89
N ASP A 30 17.47 -27.92 -2.57
CA ASP A 30 17.80 -26.90 -1.56
C ASP A 30 19.29 -26.51 -1.51
N MET A 31 20.13 -27.11 -2.37
CA MET A 31 21.56 -26.77 -2.47
C MET A 31 21.81 -25.44 -3.18
N LEU A 32 20.84 -24.92 -3.94
CA LEU A 32 20.89 -23.59 -4.52
C LEU A 32 19.92 -22.69 -3.77
N ASP A 33 20.47 -21.79 -2.95
CA ASP A 33 19.70 -20.80 -2.20
C ASP A 33 19.58 -19.52 -3.03
N PHE A 34 18.38 -18.95 -3.09
CA PHE A 34 18.07 -17.71 -3.80
C PHE A 34 17.89 -16.51 -2.86
N GLY A 35 18.30 -16.65 -1.60
CA GLY A 35 18.33 -15.57 -0.62
C GLY A 35 19.66 -14.82 -0.60
N ASP A 36 19.58 -13.49 -0.62
CA ASP A 36 20.59 -12.66 0.05
C ASP A 36 20.01 -12.27 1.42
N PRO A 37 20.68 -12.56 2.55
CA PRO A 37 20.20 -12.10 3.86
C PRO A 37 20.11 -10.57 3.98
N ASP A 38 20.83 -9.81 3.14
CA ASP A 38 20.93 -8.35 3.21
C ASP A 38 20.22 -7.62 2.03
N ASP A 39 19.79 -8.31 0.96
CA ASP A 39 19.29 -7.71 -0.30
C ASP A 39 18.04 -8.44 -0.87
N PRO A 40 17.36 -7.93 -1.91
CA PRO A 40 16.31 -8.69 -2.57
C PRO A 40 16.82 -9.98 -3.18
N ASN A 41 16.07 -11.06 -2.95
CA ASN A 41 16.21 -12.31 -3.71
C ASN A 41 16.17 -12.05 -5.22
N MET A 42 15.47 -10.98 -5.63
CA MET A 42 15.47 -10.48 -6.98
C MET A 42 15.38 -8.94 -7.03
N ASP A 43 16.34 -8.31 -7.71
CA ASP A 43 16.44 -6.86 -7.86
C ASP A 43 16.18 -6.41 -9.31
N LEU A 44 15.58 -5.24 -9.46
CA LEU A 44 15.39 -4.59 -10.75
C LEU A 44 16.46 -3.51 -10.97
N ASP A 45 17.41 -3.81 -11.83
CA ASP A 45 18.44 -2.85 -12.25
C ASP A 45 17.99 -2.11 -13.51
N VAL A 46 17.57 -0.87 -13.31
CA VAL A 46 17.17 0.03 -14.40
C VAL A 46 18.32 0.49 -15.27
N ALA A 47 19.56 0.49 -14.75
CA ALA A 47 20.72 0.99 -15.48
C ALA A 47 21.20 -0.08 -16.49
N LEU A 48 21.08 -1.35 -16.11
CA LEU A 48 21.42 -2.49 -16.95
C LEU A 48 20.20 -3.12 -17.64
N ASN A 49 19.00 -2.56 -17.41
CA ASN A 49 17.74 -3.01 -17.97
C ASN A 49 17.53 -4.49 -17.69
N ALA A 50 17.63 -4.88 -16.43
CA ALA A 50 17.74 -6.26 -16.06
C ALA A 50 17.00 -6.56 -14.75
N VAL A 51 16.52 -7.79 -14.68
CA VAL A 51 16.14 -8.42 -13.42
C VAL A 51 17.33 -9.28 -12.99
N TRP A 52 17.82 -9.06 -11.78
CA TRP A 52 18.92 -9.78 -11.16
C TRP A 52 18.39 -10.69 -10.07
N ILE A 53 18.91 -11.90 -9.97
CA ILE A 53 18.51 -12.89 -8.98
C ILE A 53 19.77 -13.39 -8.31
N PHE A 54 19.89 -13.19 -7.01
CA PHE A 54 21.02 -13.74 -6.26
C PHE A 54 20.88 -15.26 -6.13
N ALA A 55 22.00 -15.97 -6.23
CA ALA A 55 22.05 -17.40 -6.08
C ALA A 55 23.36 -17.83 -5.40
N ASN A 56 23.24 -18.71 -4.41
CA ASN A 56 24.35 -19.24 -3.62
C ASN A 56 24.29 -20.77 -3.59
N ASN A 57 25.36 -21.44 -4.04
CA ASN A 57 25.47 -22.88 -3.92
C ASN A 57 26.01 -23.27 -2.54
N THR A 58 25.11 -23.58 -1.62
CA THR A 58 25.40 -23.98 -0.24
C THR A 58 25.68 -25.49 -0.11
N GLY A 59 25.49 -26.25 -1.19
CA GLY A 59 25.62 -27.70 -1.21
C GLY A 59 27.02 -28.19 -1.58
N ASN A 60 27.11 -29.53 -1.70
CA ASN A 60 28.36 -30.23 -2.00
C ASN A 60 28.46 -30.68 -3.47
N PHE A 61 27.45 -30.33 -4.28
CA PHE A 61 27.36 -30.69 -5.69
C PHE A 61 27.42 -29.44 -6.58
N PRO A 62 28.05 -29.52 -7.76
CA PRO A 62 27.92 -28.47 -8.76
C PRO A 62 26.46 -28.30 -9.19
N VAL A 63 26.03 -27.06 -9.35
CA VAL A 63 24.70 -26.70 -9.82
C VAL A 63 24.80 -26.13 -11.23
N ILE A 64 24.01 -26.64 -12.16
CA ILE A 64 24.02 -26.20 -13.57
C ILE A 64 22.71 -25.46 -13.87
N LEU A 65 22.79 -24.18 -14.20
CA LEU A 65 21.64 -23.41 -14.66
C LEU A 65 21.26 -23.83 -16.09
N THR A 66 20.03 -24.29 -16.28
CA THR A 66 19.54 -24.86 -17.55
C THR A 66 18.49 -24.01 -18.22
N GLY A 67 17.84 -23.09 -17.51
CA GLY A 67 16.88 -22.18 -18.10
C GLY A 67 16.19 -21.28 -17.10
N SER A 68 15.21 -20.54 -17.60
CA SER A 68 14.34 -19.72 -16.77
C SER A 68 12.97 -19.55 -17.42
N LYS A 69 11.92 -19.46 -16.61
CA LYS A 69 10.63 -18.90 -16.98
C LYS A 69 10.47 -17.58 -16.26
N THR A 70 10.26 -16.50 -16.99
CA THR A 70 9.96 -15.19 -16.39
C THR A 70 8.51 -14.85 -16.66
N GLU A 71 7.87 -14.27 -15.66
CA GLU A 71 6.50 -13.82 -15.69
C GLU A 71 6.52 -12.34 -15.30
N TRP A 72 5.91 -11.52 -16.15
CA TRP A 72 5.53 -10.16 -15.83
C TRP A 72 4.06 -10.18 -15.41
N LEU A 73 3.82 -9.93 -14.13
CA LEU A 73 2.57 -10.23 -13.44
C LEU A 73 1.55 -9.08 -13.45
N GLU A 74 1.91 -7.91 -13.98
CA GLU A 74 1.15 -6.65 -13.85
C GLU A 74 1.37 -5.99 -12.46
N ASN A 75 1.93 -4.79 -12.41
CA ASN A 75 1.19 -3.53 -12.47
C ASN A 75 2.05 -2.45 -13.12
N TRP A 76 1.70 -2.00 -14.33
CA TRP A 76 2.32 -0.77 -14.82
C TRP A 76 1.90 0.38 -13.92
N HIS A 77 2.84 0.89 -13.13
CA HIS A 77 2.56 1.94 -12.19
C HIS A 77 2.63 3.30 -12.89
N THR A 78 1.62 3.59 -13.72
CA THR A 78 1.60 4.80 -14.55
C THR A 78 0.52 5.79 -14.22
N ILE A 79 0.73 7.00 -14.76
CA ILE A 79 -0.37 7.89 -15.10
C ILE A 79 -0.98 7.40 -16.43
N PRO A 80 -2.31 7.22 -16.54
CA PRO A 80 -3.00 6.62 -17.69
C PRO A 80 -2.71 7.19 -19.09
N ALA A 81 -2.04 8.34 -19.19
CA ALA A 81 -1.78 9.05 -20.45
C ALA A 81 -0.44 8.70 -21.12
N ASP A 82 0.47 7.97 -20.46
CA ASP A 82 1.81 7.71 -21.00
C ASP A 82 1.87 6.47 -21.91
N SER A 83 2.60 6.60 -23.02
CA SER A 83 2.83 5.50 -23.97
C SER A 83 3.76 4.43 -23.38
N ARG A 84 3.37 3.16 -23.50
CA ARG A 84 4.18 2.03 -23.02
C ARG A 84 5.40 1.80 -23.91
N THR A 85 6.60 1.82 -23.34
CA THR A 85 7.80 1.36 -24.04
C THR A 85 7.76 -0.16 -24.13
N ILE A 86 7.78 -0.69 -25.35
CA ILE A 86 7.83 -2.12 -25.60
C ILE A 86 9.22 -2.64 -25.27
N ASN A 87 9.36 -3.30 -24.13
CA ASN A 87 10.59 -3.97 -23.72
C ASN A 87 10.64 -5.40 -24.26
N LYS A 88 11.80 -5.88 -24.70
CA LYS A 88 12.01 -7.25 -25.18
C LYS A 88 13.12 -7.89 -24.38
N ASN A 89 12.92 -9.08 -23.86
CA ASN A 89 14.03 -9.86 -23.30
C ASN A 89 14.99 -10.21 -24.43
N THR A 90 16.27 -9.89 -24.24
CA THR A 90 17.28 -10.05 -25.30
C THR A 90 18.50 -10.82 -24.84
N ARG A 91 18.71 -10.99 -23.53
CA ARG A 91 19.87 -11.66 -22.99
C ARG A 91 19.60 -12.31 -21.65
N TYR A 92 20.46 -13.25 -21.30
CA TYR A 92 20.63 -13.74 -19.94
C TYR A 92 22.12 -13.75 -19.59
N GLY A 93 22.45 -13.80 -18.31
CA GLY A 93 23.85 -13.79 -17.89
C GLY A 93 24.07 -14.26 -16.47
N TRP A 94 25.34 -14.46 -16.13
CA TRP A 94 25.80 -14.74 -14.77
C TRP A 94 26.90 -13.77 -14.38
N TYR A 95 26.75 -13.18 -13.20
CA TYR A 95 27.69 -12.24 -12.60
C TYR A 95 28.26 -12.84 -11.32
N SER A 96 29.58 -12.86 -11.18
CA SER A 96 30.26 -13.35 -9.98
C SER A 96 31.56 -12.57 -9.76
N GLY A 97 31.54 -11.62 -8.83
CA GLY A 97 32.68 -10.75 -8.56
C GLY A 97 33.04 -9.91 -9.81
N SER A 98 34.25 -10.05 -10.33
CA SER A 98 34.69 -9.35 -11.55
C SER A 98 34.39 -10.11 -12.85
N THR A 99 33.85 -11.32 -12.77
CA THR A 99 33.66 -12.19 -13.94
C THR A 99 32.20 -12.20 -14.38
N ASN A 100 31.96 -11.82 -15.63
CA ASN A 100 30.62 -11.65 -16.19
C ASN A 100 30.48 -12.48 -17.46
N TYR A 101 29.42 -13.27 -17.53
CA TYR A 101 29.06 -14.06 -18.69
C TYR A 101 27.70 -13.59 -19.20
N PHE A 102 27.62 -13.19 -20.46
CA PHE A 102 26.35 -12.76 -21.07
C PHE A 102 26.13 -13.49 -22.38
N TRP A 103 24.89 -13.91 -22.61
CA TRP A 103 24.48 -14.59 -23.82
C TRP A 103 23.25 -13.92 -24.40
N THR A 104 23.25 -13.73 -25.71
CA THR A 104 22.11 -13.17 -26.44
C THR A 104 21.08 -14.26 -26.69
N LEU A 105 19.81 -13.93 -26.46
CA LEU A 105 18.69 -14.79 -26.80
C LEU A 105 18.47 -14.80 -28.31
N PRO A 106 18.26 -15.98 -28.92
CA PRO A 106 17.86 -16.07 -30.33
C PRO A 106 16.61 -15.22 -30.59
N THR A 107 16.52 -14.56 -31.74
CA THR A 107 15.41 -13.65 -32.07
C THR A 107 14.02 -14.29 -31.91
N GLY A 108 13.88 -15.59 -32.20
CA GLY A 108 12.63 -16.33 -32.02
C GLY A 108 12.26 -16.69 -30.57
N SER A 109 13.18 -16.48 -29.62
CA SER A 109 12.97 -16.70 -28.18
C SER A 109 12.70 -15.40 -27.40
N GLN A 110 12.62 -14.26 -28.11
CA GLN A 110 12.34 -12.95 -27.53
C GLN A 110 10.83 -12.71 -27.46
N VAL A 111 10.39 -12.15 -26.35
CA VAL A 111 9.00 -11.80 -26.03
C VAL A 111 8.92 -10.30 -25.80
N SER A 112 7.91 -9.68 -26.41
CA SER A 112 7.67 -8.23 -26.31
C SER A 112 6.70 -7.94 -25.19
N LEU A 113 7.11 -7.06 -24.28
CA LEU A 113 6.36 -6.67 -23.12
C LEU A 113 5.39 -5.54 -23.43
N ASN A 114 4.30 -5.88 -24.14
CA ASN A 114 3.28 -4.93 -24.56
C ASN A 114 2.14 -4.79 -23.53
N ASN A 115 1.63 -5.91 -23.01
CA ASN A 115 0.51 -5.97 -22.07
C ASN A 115 0.71 -7.13 -21.08
N ALA A 116 0.62 -6.87 -19.79
CA ALA A 116 0.57 -7.92 -18.79
C ALA A 116 -0.82 -8.61 -18.77
N PRO A 117 -0.93 -9.83 -18.21
CA PRO A 117 0.19 -10.69 -17.79
C PRO A 117 0.89 -11.31 -19.00
N MET A 118 2.21 -11.48 -18.91
CA MET A 118 2.98 -12.24 -19.89
C MET A 118 3.97 -13.15 -19.21
N ASN A 119 4.18 -14.32 -19.80
CA ASN A 119 5.23 -15.22 -19.39
C ASN A 119 6.00 -15.72 -20.60
N TRP A 120 7.25 -16.07 -20.37
CA TRP A 120 8.09 -16.70 -21.37
C TRP A 120 9.05 -17.67 -20.70
N THR A 121 9.34 -18.76 -21.40
CA THR A 121 10.26 -19.79 -20.94
C THR A 121 11.42 -19.90 -21.92
N HIS A 122 12.63 -20.04 -21.39
CA HIS A 122 13.83 -20.20 -22.19
C HIS A 122 14.75 -21.27 -21.60
N THR A 123 15.22 -22.17 -22.47
CA THR A 123 16.28 -23.13 -22.18
C THR A 123 17.61 -22.54 -22.61
N TYR A 124 18.59 -22.50 -21.72
CA TYR A 124 19.89 -21.92 -21.98
C TYR A 124 20.71 -22.80 -22.91
N ALA A 125 21.07 -22.25 -24.07
CA ALA A 125 21.99 -22.91 -25.01
C ALA A 125 23.40 -23.00 -24.43
N ASN A 126 23.82 -21.98 -23.68
CA ASN A 126 25.05 -21.98 -22.89
C ASN A 126 24.68 -21.98 -21.41
N THR A 127 25.02 -23.06 -20.70
CA THR A 127 24.73 -23.22 -19.27
C THR A 127 25.86 -22.69 -18.40
N LYS A 128 25.53 -22.24 -17.19
CA LYS A 128 26.53 -21.89 -16.17
C LYS A 128 26.53 -22.95 -15.07
N THR A 129 27.72 -23.47 -14.77
CA THR A 129 27.97 -24.28 -13.56
C THR A 129 28.41 -23.39 -12.41
N ILE A 130 27.72 -23.48 -11.27
CA ILE A 130 28.04 -22.85 -10.00
C ILE A 130 28.64 -23.94 -9.11
N ASN A 131 29.92 -23.84 -8.78
CA ASN A 131 30.60 -24.85 -7.96
C ASN A 131 30.18 -24.74 -6.48
N PRO A 132 30.37 -25.79 -5.67
CA PRO A 132 30.15 -25.73 -4.23
C PRO A 132 30.82 -24.52 -3.57
N GLY A 133 30.06 -23.74 -2.81
CA GLY A 133 30.52 -22.53 -2.14
C GLY A 133 30.66 -21.28 -3.03
N GLU A 134 30.32 -21.37 -4.31
CA GLU A 134 30.23 -20.19 -5.20
C GLU A 134 28.87 -19.50 -5.07
N SER A 135 28.89 -18.18 -5.16
CA SER A 135 27.71 -17.33 -5.25
C SER A 135 27.81 -16.37 -6.44
N GLY A 136 26.68 -15.82 -6.85
CA GLY A 136 26.61 -14.83 -7.92
C GLY A 136 25.18 -14.42 -8.21
N GLN A 137 24.98 -13.75 -9.34
CA GLN A 137 23.69 -13.24 -9.74
C GLN A 137 23.35 -13.68 -11.17
N LEU A 138 22.17 -14.29 -11.31
CA LEU A 138 21.56 -14.55 -12.60
C LEU A 138 20.89 -13.26 -13.11
N MET A 139 21.19 -12.89 -14.35
CA MET A 139 20.59 -11.74 -15.02
C MET A 139 19.61 -12.19 -16.10
N VAL A 140 18.43 -11.55 -16.15
CA VAL A 140 17.54 -11.53 -17.32
C VAL A 140 17.47 -10.10 -17.84
N GLY A 141 17.98 -9.85 -19.05
CA GLY A 141 18.18 -8.50 -19.59
C GLY A 141 17.27 -8.14 -20.77
N PHE A 142 16.95 -6.85 -20.88
CA PHE A 142 15.98 -6.27 -21.81
C PHE A 142 16.63 -5.27 -22.78
N ASN A 143 16.02 -5.09 -23.95
CA ASN A 143 16.52 -4.23 -25.04
C ASN A 143 16.37 -2.72 -24.81
N SER A 144 15.63 -2.32 -23.78
CA SER A 144 15.24 -0.94 -23.55
C SER A 144 15.13 -0.69 -22.06
N ASN A 145 15.31 0.57 -21.68
CA ASN A 145 15.43 0.90 -20.27
C ASN A 145 14.10 0.74 -19.56
N PHE A 146 14.17 0.12 -18.39
CA PHE A 146 13.14 0.31 -17.39
C PHE A 146 13.23 1.77 -16.94
N GLU A 147 12.18 2.54 -17.17
CA GLU A 147 12.14 3.89 -16.63
C GLU A 147 12.14 3.77 -15.11
N GLN A 148 13.14 4.36 -14.46
CA GLN A 148 13.14 4.53 -13.02
C GLN A 148 12.44 5.84 -12.71
N SER A 149 11.63 5.83 -11.67
CA SER A 149 10.97 7.02 -11.19
C SER A 149 11.99 8.04 -10.66
N SER A 150 12.43 8.97 -11.52
CA SER A 150 13.38 10.02 -11.13
C SER A 150 12.64 11.27 -10.66
N PHE A 151 12.57 11.43 -9.34
CA PHE A 151 11.96 12.60 -8.69
C PHE A 151 13.03 13.58 -8.24
N SER A 152 13.61 14.32 -9.18
CA SER A 152 14.68 15.25 -8.84
C SER A 152 14.17 16.53 -8.17
N LYS A 153 12.94 16.97 -8.44
CA LYS A 153 12.27 18.19 -7.92
C LYS A 153 10.74 18.01 -8.08
N PRO A 154 9.86 18.85 -7.48
CA PRO A 154 8.42 18.79 -7.77
C PRO A 154 8.19 18.78 -9.27
N LYS A 155 7.87 17.60 -9.79
CA LYS A 155 7.54 17.38 -11.19
C LYS A 155 6.04 17.61 -11.32
N LYS A 156 5.65 18.32 -12.38
CA LYS A 156 4.23 18.39 -12.70
C LYS A 156 3.79 16.96 -13.09
N PRO A 157 2.51 16.60 -12.88
CA PRO A 157 1.93 15.33 -13.34
C PRO A 157 2.09 15.03 -14.85
N THR A 158 2.62 15.97 -15.63
CA THR A 158 2.90 15.83 -17.06
C THR A 158 4.29 15.29 -17.38
N ASP A 159 5.16 15.15 -16.39
CA ASP A 159 6.44 14.47 -16.57
C ASP A 159 6.19 12.96 -16.64
N LYS A 160 6.97 12.18 -17.38
CA LYS A 160 6.72 10.73 -17.50
C LYS A 160 6.80 10.02 -16.15
N PHE A 161 5.78 9.22 -15.82
CA PHE A 161 5.71 8.42 -14.58
C PHE A 161 5.62 6.94 -14.93
N ASN A 162 6.67 6.37 -15.52
CA ASN A 162 6.75 4.92 -15.69
C ASN A 162 7.80 4.38 -14.72
N TYR A 163 7.40 3.39 -13.94
CA TYR A 163 8.30 2.63 -13.07
C TYR A 163 7.74 1.24 -12.83
N TYR A 164 8.62 0.39 -12.31
CA TYR A 164 8.39 -1.02 -12.04
C TYR A 164 8.85 -1.31 -10.61
N HIS A 165 8.18 -2.25 -9.96
CA HIS A 165 8.61 -2.84 -8.70
C HIS A 165 9.25 -4.20 -8.94
N GLY A 166 9.89 -4.75 -7.91
CA GLY A 166 10.46 -6.09 -8.00
C GLY A 166 9.37 -7.16 -8.11
N ASP A 167 8.25 -6.98 -7.40
CA ASP A 167 7.13 -7.93 -7.38
C ASP A 167 6.26 -7.94 -8.64
N ASP A 168 6.47 -6.98 -9.56
CA ASP A 168 5.94 -7.05 -10.92
C ASP A 168 6.47 -8.26 -11.70
N TRP A 169 7.56 -8.86 -11.22
CA TRP A 169 8.23 -9.97 -11.87
C TRP A 169 8.27 -11.21 -11.00
N ARG A 170 8.17 -12.35 -11.66
CA ARG A 170 8.42 -13.65 -11.07
C ARG A 170 9.31 -14.45 -12.00
N VAL A 171 10.41 -14.98 -11.50
CA VAL A 171 11.34 -15.79 -12.28
C VAL A 171 11.45 -17.16 -11.67
N THR A 172 11.01 -18.17 -12.42
CA THR A 172 11.31 -19.57 -12.13
C THR A 172 12.63 -19.94 -12.77
N VAL A 173 13.64 -20.25 -11.98
CA VAL A 173 14.96 -20.69 -12.44
C VAL A 173 14.96 -22.21 -12.53
N TYR A 174 15.34 -22.75 -13.68
CA TYR A 174 15.52 -24.19 -13.88
C TYR A 174 17.01 -24.53 -13.77
N TYR A 175 17.33 -25.53 -12.96
CA TYR A 175 18.72 -25.93 -12.70
C TYR A 175 18.85 -27.43 -12.42
N ARG A 176 20.08 -27.95 -12.46
CA ARG A 176 20.39 -29.35 -12.12
C ARG A 176 21.40 -29.43 -11.00
N VAL A 177 21.17 -30.32 -10.05
CA VAL A 177 22.11 -30.62 -8.95
C VAL A 177 22.58 -32.05 -9.12
N GLY A 178 23.81 -32.23 -9.63
CA GLY A 178 24.25 -33.54 -10.10
C GLY A 178 23.35 -34.09 -11.21
N GLY A 179 22.56 -35.13 -10.90
CA GLY A 179 21.60 -35.73 -11.84
C GLY A 179 20.14 -35.26 -11.66
N LEU A 180 19.84 -34.52 -10.60
CA LEU A 180 18.48 -34.11 -10.22
C LEU A 180 18.08 -32.82 -10.94
N ASP A 181 16.91 -32.81 -11.58
CA ASP A 181 16.32 -31.60 -12.18
C ASP A 181 15.50 -30.86 -11.13
N CYS A 182 15.76 -29.56 -11.00
CA CYS A 182 15.21 -28.70 -9.97
C CYS A 182 14.67 -27.40 -10.58
N GLN A 183 13.78 -26.76 -9.83
CA GLN A 183 13.29 -25.42 -10.14
C GLN A 183 13.00 -24.66 -8.86
N GLU A 184 13.20 -23.35 -8.89
CA GLU A 184 12.82 -22.45 -7.80
C GLU A 184 12.18 -21.19 -8.39
N THR A 185 11.15 -20.67 -7.74
CA THR A 185 10.47 -19.44 -8.18
C THR A 185 10.81 -18.28 -7.25
N VAL A 186 11.45 -17.26 -7.81
CA VAL A 186 11.84 -16.04 -7.11
C VAL A 186 10.91 -14.90 -7.52
N THR A 187 10.53 -14.06 -6.56
CA THR A 187 9.72 -12.84 -6.76
C THR A 187 10.45 -11.69 -6.09
N GLY A 188 10.40 -10.49 -6.69
CA GLY A 188 11.02 -9.31 -6.10
C GLY A 188 10.14 -8.69 -5.02
N TYR A 189 10.60 -7.59 -4.44
CA TYR A 189 9.87 -6.90 -3.38
C TYR A 189 8.82 -5.93 -3.92
N PRO A 190 7.69 -5.78 -3.20
CA PRO A 190 6.72 -4.74 -3.50
C PRO A 190 7.31 -3.36 -3.25
N GLY A 191 6.89 -2.39 -4.05
CA GLY A 191 7.21 -1.00 -3.78
C GLY A 191 6.42 -0.43 -2.60
N PRO A 192 6.62 0.87 -2.30
CA PRO A 192 5.87 1.57 -1.26
C PRO A 192 4.35 1.45 -1.40
N THR A 193 3.65 1.50 -0.28
CA THR A 193 2.18 1.56 -0.21
C THR A 193 1.73 2.83 0.49
N PHE A 194 0.49 3.22 0.26
CA PHE A 194 -0.14 4.40 0.84
C PHE A 194 -1.48 4.05 1.44
N ASP A 195 -1.83 4.74 2.52
CA ASP A 195 -3.14 4.66 3.15
C ASP A 195 -3.59 6.06 3.59
N PRO A 196 -3.92 6.95 2.63
CA PRO A 196 -4.09 8.37 2.94
C PRO A 196 -5.30 8.62 3.84
N GLU A 197 -5.08 9.35 4.92
CA GLU A 197 -6.09 9.71 5.92
C GLU A 197 -6.31 11.22 5.94
N LEU A 198 -7.57 11.65 5.75
CA LEU A 198 -7.98 13.01 6.00
C LEU A 198 -8.14 13.24 7.50
N ILE A 199 -7.34 14.14 8.05
CA ILE A 199 -7.32 14.45 9.48
C ILE A 199 -7.65 15.92 9.71
N GLY A 200 -8.27 16.22 10.85
CA GLY A 200 -8.64 17.57 11.23
C GLY A 200 -10.05 17.68 11.80
N SER A 201 -10.59 18.88 11.76
CA SER A 201 -11.92 19.22 12.30
C SER A 201 -12.64 20.16 11.33
N ALA A 202 -13.91 20.45 11.58
CA ALA A 202 -14.69 21.35 10.73
C ALA A 202 -13.93 22.67 10.46
N GLY A 203 -13.59 22.92 9.18
CA GLY A 203 -12.87 24.13 8.76
C GLY A 203 -11.34 24.04 8.81
N ARG A 204 -10.77 22.92 9.27
CA ARG A 204 -9.33 22.63 9.29
C ARG A 204 -9.01 21.24 8.79
N PHE A 205 -8.01 21.08 7.95
CA PHE A 205 -7.62 19.75 7.49
C PHE A 205 -6.12 19.61 7.31
N ALA A 206 -5.67 18.36 7.26
CA ALA A 206 -4.44 17.89 6.66
C ALA A 206 -4.68 16.48 6.10
N VAL A 207 -3.73 15.97 5.33
CA VAL A 207 -3.71 14.58 4.88
C VAL A 207 -2.42 13.97 5.39
N ASN A 208 -2.52 12.83 6.09
CA ASN A 208 -1.41 11.95 6.36
C ASN A 208 -1.42 10.83 5.31
N ALA A 209 -0.30 10.57 4.64
CA ALA A 209 -0.24 9.55 3.59
C ALA A 209 -0.08 8.13 4.13
N HIS A 210 0.39 7.97 5.39
CA HIS A 210 0.74 6.67 5.99
C HIS A 210 1.57 5.79 5.03
N THR A 211 2.59 6.40 4.42
CA THR A 211 3.46 5.75 3.44
C THR A 211 4.32 4.69 4.12
N ARG A 212 4.30 3.46 3.60
CA ARG A 212 5.05 2.31 4.15
C ARG A 212 5.86 1.62 3.05
N GLY A 213 7.08 1.20 3.35
CA GLY A 213 7.94 0.44 2.45
C GLY A 213 8.17 -0.98 2.95
N TYR A 214 8.52 -1.90 2.06
CA TYR A 214 8.74 -3.30 2.41
C TYR A 214 10.03 -3.47 3.24
N ASN A 215 9.94 -4.27 4.29
CA ASN A 215 11.08 -4.70 5.11
C ASN A 215 11.37 -6.19 4.84
N PRO A 216 12.48 -6.51 4.16
CA PRO A 216 12.81 -7.90 3.85
C PRO A 216 13.12 -8.76 5.08
N ALA A 217 13.56 -8.15 6.19
CA ALA A 217 13.93 -8.88 7.39
C ALA A 217 12.74 -9.55 8.10
N ASN A 218 11.52 -9.05 7.90
CA ASN A 218 10.32 -9.57 8.56
C ASN A 218 9.10 -9.71 7.61
N GLY A 219 9.24 -9.32 6.34
CA GLY A 219 8.17 -9.36 5.35
C GLY A 219 7.02 -8.37 5.59
N GLN A 220 7.26 -7.29 6.34
CA GLN A 220 6.22 -6.31 6.70
C GLN A 220 6.38 -4.96 5.99
N MET A 221 5.28 -4.21 5.89
CA MET A 221 5.26 -2.83 5.40
C MET A 221 5.43 -1.86 6.56
N GLU A 222 6.48 -1.04 6.51
CA GLU A 222 6.86 -0.14 7.62
C GLU A 222 7.16 1.29 7.14
N GLU A 223 6.78 2.29 7.93
CA GLU A 223 7.12 3.69 7.65
C GLU A 223 8.63 3.95 7.78
N SER A 224 9.32 3.17 8.63
CA SER A 224 10.77 3.23 8.83
C SER A 224 11.56 3.00 7.55
N ARG A 225 10.95 2.32 6.57
CA ARG A 225 11.52 1.93 5.28
C ARG A 225 11.32 2.98 4.19
N ILE A 226 10.70 4.12 4.49
CA ILE A 226 10.50 5.21 3.53
C ILE A 226 11.59 6.27 3.68
N THR A 227 12.18 6.67 2.56
CA THR A 227 13.17 7.76 2.48
C THR A 227 12.48 9.12 2.42
N TYR A 228 11.39 9.22 1.66
CA TYR A 228 10.56 10.42 1.61
C TYR A 228 9.18 10.17 1.01
N THR A 229 8.25 11.05 1.34
CA THR A 229 6.95 11.18 0.69
C THR A 229 6.79 12.58 0.11
N TYR A 230 6.39 12.68 -1.16
CA TYR A 230 6.01 13.93 -1.82
C TYR A 230 4.50 14.07 -1.89
N TYR A 231 4.07 15.32 -1.74
CA TYR A 231 2.73 15.78 -2.02
C TYR A 231 2.77 16.76 -3.17
N THR A 232 1.97 16.53 -4.20
CA THR A 232 1.64 17.55 -5.21
C THR A 232 0.13 17.71 -5.26
N VAL A 233 -0.36 18.92 -5.05
CA VAL A 233 -1.80 19.23 -5.01
C VAL A 233 -2.20 19.99 -6.26
N LEU A 234 -3.23 19.49 -6.93
CA LEU A 234 -3.91 20.15 -8.04
C LEU A 234 -5.35 20.50 -7.65
N ASP A 235 -5.88 21.57 -8.24
CA ASP A 235 -7.32 21.79 -8.24
C ASP A 235 -8.06 20.86 -9.22
N ALA A 236 -9.38 20.96 -9.25
CA ALA A 236 -10.24 20.19 -10.14
C ALA A 236 -9.96 20.43 -11.64
N ALA A 237 -9.34 21.55 -12.01
CA ALA A 237 -8.95 21.89 -13.37
C ALA A 237 -7.52 21.43 -13.72
N GLY A 238 -6.80 20.82 -12.77
CA GLY A 238 -5.41 20.39 -12.93
C GLY A 238 -4.37 21.49 -12.68
N THR A 239 -4.78 22.65 -12.14
CA THR A 239 -3.84 23.72 -11.79
C THR A 239 -3.04 23.33 -10.55
N PHE A 240 -1.72 23.47 -10.62
CA PHE A 240 -0.83 23.23 -9.48
C PHE A 240 -1.00 24.28 -8.38
N LEU A 241 -1.24 23.82 -7.14
CA LEU A 241 -1.50 24.68 -5.99
C LEU A 241 -0.49 24.53 -4.87
N HIS A 242 -0.04 23.32 -4.59
CA HIS A 242 0.80 23.06 -3.42
C HIS A 242 1.75 21.89 -3.64
N TYR A 243 2.87 21.95 -2.92
CA TYR A 243 3.85 20.89 -2.85
C TYR A 243 4.56 20.87 -1.50
N THR A 244 4.82 19.66 -1.01
CA THR A 244 5.59 19.39 0.21
C THR A 244 6.40 18.11 0.03
N ARG A 245 7.58 18.04 0.65
CA ARG A 245 8.40 16.83 0.77
C ARG A 245 8.63 16.53 2.25
N GLU A 246 8.20 15.36 2.66
CA GLU A 246 8.37 14.85 4.02
C GLU A 246 9.52 13.83 4.02
N GLY A 247 10.48 14.01 4.94
CA GLY A 247 11.64 13.12 5.08
C GLY A 247 11.50 12.06 6.18
N ALA A 248 10.45 12.15 6.99
CA ALA A 248 10.15 11.21 8.06
C ALA A 248 8.63 11.19 8.31
N ALA A 249 8.18 10.12 8.98
CA ALA A 249 6.82 10.03 9.47
C ALA A 249 6.59 10.96 10.69
N PRO A 250 5.37 11.49 10.89
CA PRO A 250 4.19 11.30 10.04
C PRO A 250 4.32 12.03 8.70
N TRP A 251 3.78 11.45 7.63
CA TRP A 251 3.91 12.00 6.29
C TRP A 251 2.80 13.02 6.07
N CYS A 252 3.01 14.31 6.26
CA CYS A 252 1.92 15.29 6.29
C CYS A 252 1.94 16.25 5.10
N ILE A 253 0.78 16.49 4.47
CA ILE A 253 0.66 17.43 3.33
C ILE A 253 1.19 18.84 3.64
N PHE A 254 1.06 19.30 4.89
CA PHE A 254 1.50 20.63 5.34
C PHE A 254 2.71 20.57 6.29
N GLY A 255 3.43 19.45 6.32
CA GLY A 255 4.48 19.20 7.30
C GLY A 255 3.96 18.83 8.69
N ASP A 256 4.83 18.28 9.51
CA ASP A 256 4.61 18.07 10.93
C ASP A 256 5.39 19.07 11.79
N SER A 257 5.02 19.18 13.06
CA SER A 257 5.74 20.00 14.05
C SER A 257 6.22 19.16 15.22
N GLY A 258 6.96 18.09 14.92
CA GLY A 258 7.55 17.19 15.91
C GLY A 258 6.56 16.17 16.49
N GLY A 259 5.56 15.76 15.70
CA GLY A 259 4.63 14.72 16.12
C GLY A 259 3.36 14.61 15.30
N ASN A 260 2.51 15.65 15.27
CA ASN A 260 1.23 15.63 14.55
C ASN A 260 1.29 16.45 13.28
N CYS A 261 0.50 16.07 12.28
CA CYS A 261 0.36 16.87 11.07
C CYS A 261 -0.20 18.26 11.33
N THR A 262 0.44 19.25 10.74
CA THR A 262 -0.02 20.63 10.75
C THR A 262 -1.32 20.73 9.94
N THR A 263 -2.41 21.23 10.55
CA THR A 263 -3.67 21.46 9.84
C THR A 263 -3.77 22.90 9.35
N LYS A 264 -4.39 23.11 8.19
CA LYS A 264 -4.69 24.45 7.64
C LYS A 264 -6.18 24.74 7.61
N ARG A 265 -6.52 26.02 7.80
CA ARG A 265 -7.88 26.57 7.77
C ARG A 265 -8.32 26.92 6.36
N ILE A 266 -9.52 26.51 6.02
CA ILE A 266 -10.22 26.94 4.81
C ILE A 266 -10.53 28.44 4.91
N TYR A 267 -10.51 29.16 3.79
CA TYR A 267 -10.71 30.61 3.65
C TYR A 267 -9.67 31.52 4.31
N VAL A 268 -8.75 30.97 5.11
CA VAL A 268 -7.77 31.75 5.87
C VAL A 268 -6.36 31.42 5.40
N ASP A 269 -6.00 30.14 5.44
CA ASP A 269 -4.67 29.71 5.07
C ASP A 269 -4.56 29.55 3.56
N LYS A 270 -3.33 29.66 3.08
CA LYS A 270 -3.00 29.58 1.66
C LYS A 270 -2.26 28.29 1.34
N TRP A 271 -2.48 27.79 0.14
CA TRP A 271 -1.59 26.84 -0.51
C TRP A 271 -0.19 27.47 -0.71
N SER A 272 0.84 26.66 -0.96
CA SER A 272 2.20 27.20 -1.09
C SER A 272 2.38 28.11 -2.33
N GLN A 273 1.52 27.98 -3.35
CA GLN A 273 1.46 28.91 -4.49
C GLN A 273 0.68 30.20 -4.19
N GLY A 274 0.20 30.41 -2.96
CA GLY A 274 -0.41 31.66 -2.50
C GLY A 274 -1.93 31.77 -2.67
N ALA A 275 -2.56 30.84 -3.39
CA ALA A 275 -4.02 30.75 -3.47
C ALA A 275 -4.63 30.42 -2.10
N VAL A 276 -5.70 31.13 -1.72
CA VAL A 276 -6.45 30.83 -0.50
C VAL A 276 -7.11 29.47 -0.65
N ILE A 277 -7.08 28.66 0.40
CA ILE A 277 -7.72 27.34 0.38
C ILE A 277 -9.25 27.52 0.38
N GLN A 278 -9.92 26.96 -0.61
CA GLN A 278 -11.37 27.01 -0.77
C GLN A 278 -11.96 25.60 -0.56
N PRO A 279 -13.26 25.47 -0.28
CA PRO A 279 -13.94 24.20 -0.41
C PRO A 279 -13.94 23.73 -1.86
N GLY A 280 -13.86 22.43 -2.06
CA GLY A 280 -13.86 21.82 -3.38
C GLY A 280 -13.11 20.50 -3.42
N THR A 281 -13.01 19.97 -4.64
CA THR A 281 -12.25 18.76 -4.94
C THR A 281 -10.84 19.12 -5.38
N TYR A 282 -9.87 18.44 -4.80
CA TYR A 282 -8.45 18.53 -5.11
C TYR A 282 -7.90 17.14 -5.41
N TYR A 283 -6.84 17.09 -6.21
CA TYR A 283 -6.13 15.84 -6.52
C TYR A 283 -4.73 15.88 -5.92
N LEU A 284 -4.45 14.93 -5.03
CA LEU A 284 -3.15 14.75 -4.40
C LEU A 284 -2.40 13.66 -5.14
N HIS A 285 -1.33 14.04 -5.83
CA HIS A 285 -0.34 13.09 -6.30
C HIS A 285 0.61 12.80 -5.14
N LEU A 286 0.53 11.58 -4.62
CA LEU A 286 1.34 11.11 -3.50
C LEU A 286 2.44 10.22 -4.05
N ILE A 287 3.69 10.51 -3.72
CA ILE A 287 4.84 9.76 -4.24
C ILE A 287 5.76 9.37 -3.08
N GLY A 288 5.99 8.08 -2.90
CA GLY A 288 6.72 7.53 -1.78
C GLY A 288 7.90 6.77 -2.33
N ARG A 289 9.10 7.00 -1.78
CA ARG A 289 10.30 6.25 -2.14
C ARG A 289 10.81 5.50 -0.94
N ASP A 290 11.08 4.21 -1.10
CA ASP A 290 11.65 3.40 -0.03
C ASP A 290 13.17 3.65 0.17
N LYS A 291 13.74 2.98 1.16
CA LYS A 291 15.17 2.96 1.50
C LYS A 291 15.93 1.81 0.84
N SER A 292 15.33 1.11 -0.13
CA SER A 292 16.02 0.01 -0.80
C SER A 292 17.16 0.53 -1.68
N SER A 293 18.14 -0.33 -1.95
CA SER A 293 19.22 -0.14 -2.92
C SER A 293 18.66 0.15 -4.33
N ALA A 294 17.63 -0.60 -4.72
CA ALA A 294 16.82 -0.42 -5.93
C ALA A 294 16.07 0.92 -5.96
N ALA A 295 15.75 1.41 -4.76
CA ALA A 295 15.07 2.66 -4.48
C ALA A 295 13.69 2.77 -5.15
N TYR A 296 12.88 1.73 -4.95
CA TYR A 296 11.51 1.66 -5.47
C TYR A 296 10.69 2.85 -5.01
N ALA A 297 9.79 3.28 -5.89
CA ALA A 297 8.84 4.32 -5.56
C ALA A 297 7.45 3.98 -6.05
N THR A 298 6.45 4.53 -5.38
CA THR A 298 5.04 4.37 -5.77
C THR A 298 4.41 5.75 -5.86
N HIS A 299 3.47 5.89 -6.78
CA HIS A 299 2.67 7.06 -7.05
C HIS A 299 1.20 6.64 -7.05
N ILE A 300 0.38 7.36 -6.27
CA ILE A 300 -1.08 7.27 -6.35
C ILE A 300 -1.69 8.65 -6.51
N ILE A 301 -2.94 8.68 -6.98
CA ILE A 301 -3.77 9.87 -6.97
C ILE A 301 -4.85 9.69 -5.91
N TYR A 302 -4.84 10.56 -4.91
CA TYR A 302 -5.86 10.62 -3.87
C TYR A 302 -6.79 11.80 -4.12
N THR A 303 -8.09 11.55 -4.18
CA THR A 303 -9.11 12.61 -4.30
C THR A 303 -9.42 13.18 -2.93
N LEU A 304 -9.02 14.43 -2.70
CA LEU A 304 -9.30 15.17 -1.49
C LEU A 304 -10.54 16.03 -1.68
N ILE A 305 -11.56 15.83 -0.85
CA ILE A 305 -12.75 16.70 -0.80
C ILE A 305 -12.63 17.58 0.44
N VAL A 306 -12.41 18.88 0.22
CA VAL A 306 -12.39 19.89 1.28
C VAL A 306 -13.78 20.49 1.40
N GLN A 307 -14.40 20.35 2.56
CA GLN A 307 -15.74 20.88 2.83
C GLN A 307 -15.67 22.01 3.85
N GLU A 308 -16.60 22.96 3.74
CA GLU A 308 -16.77 23.97 4.78
C GLU A 308 -17.05 23.31 6.14
N ALA A 309 -16.60 23.96 7.20
CA ALA A 309 -17.25 23.74 8.48
C ALA A 309 -18.73 24.08 8.30
N ASN A 310 -19.63 23.16 8.60
CA ASN A 310 -21.04 23.52 8.75
C ASN A 310 -21.11 24.66 9.76
N THR A 311 -21.27 25.88 9.26
CA THR A 311 -21.48 27.04 10.12
C THR A 311 -22.84 26.79 10.75
N PRO A 312 -22.97 26.61 12.08
CA PRO A 312 -24.28 26.48 12.68
C PRO A 312 -25.05 27.73 12.28
N THR A 313 -26.08 27.57 11.46
CA THR A 313 -26.94 28.68 11.09
C THR A 313 -27.55 29.17 12.39
N VAL A 314 -27.09 30.33 12.88
CA VAL A 314 -27.71 30.97 14.04
C VAL A 314 -29.10 31.36 13.60
N THR A 315 -30.09 30.50 13.84
CA THR A 315 -31.49 30.88 13.73
C THR A 315 -31.70 31.91 14.82
N ARG A 316 -31.62 33.21 14.46
CA ARG A 316 -32.05 34.30 15.32
C ARG A 316 -33.53 34.07 15.57
N THR A 317 -33.84 33.40 16.68
CA THR A 317 -35.21 33.35 17.20
C THR A 317 -35.55 34.81 17.49
N SER A 318 -36.47 35.39 16.71
CA SER A 318 -36.92 36.76 16.90
C SER A 318 -37.34 36.93 18.35
N ALA A 319 -36.66 37.80 19.09
CA ALA A 319 -37.05 38.14 20.45
C ALA A 319 -38.53 38.60 20.42
N PRO A 320 -39.38 38.10 21.34
CA PRO A 320 -40.79 38.46 21.33
C PRO A 320 -40.92 39.98 21.37
N THR A 321 -41.58 40.53 20.36
CA THR A 321 -41.90 41.96 20.30
C THR A 321 -42.67 42.29 21.57
N ARG A 322 -42.11 43.15 22.43
CA ARG A 322 -42.81 43.68 23.59
C ARG A 322 -44.02 44.47 23.09
N THR A 323 -45.17 43.81 22.99
CA THR A 323 -46.44 44.51 22.79
C THR A 323 -46.69 45.34 24.04
N ARG A 324 -46.63 46.67 23.91
CA ARG A 324 -47.03 47.59 24.97
C ARG A 324 -48.46 47.26 25.38
N THR A 325 -48.62 46.75 26.60
CA THR A 325 -49.96 46.65 27.21
C THR A 325 -50.39 48.06 27.55
N ILE A 326 -51.38 48.59 26.81
CA ILE A 326 -52.04 49.85 27.15
C ILE A 326 -52.93 49.56 28.35
N THR A 327 -52.53 50.03 29.53
CA THR A 327 -53.35 50.01 30.74
C THR A 327 -54.54 50.95 30.52
N PRO A 328 -55.81 50.49 30.56
CA PRO A 328 -56.94 51.38 30.42
C PRO A 328 -57.03 52.33 31.62
N LEU A 329 -57.23 53.62 31.32
CA LEU A 329 -57.42 54.71 32.27
C LEU A 329 -58.71 54.48 33.08
N PRO A 330 -58.73 54.72 34.40
CA PRO A 330 -59.93 54.55 35.21
C PRO A 330 -61.03 55.53 34.74
N SER A 331 -62.15 54.99 34.27
CA SER A 331 -63.35 55.76 33.93
C SER A 331 -64.08 56.18 35.21
N ILE A 332 -64.16 57.49 35.44
CA ILE A 332 -64.97 58.09 36.50
C ILE A 332 -66.44 57.99 36.07
N THR A 333 -67.19 57.06 36.68
CA THR A 333 -68.63 56.92 36.47
C THR A 333 -69.37 57.76 37.51
N ARG A 334 -70.13 58.76 37.08
CA ARG A 334 -71.00 59.58 37.97
C ARG A 334 -72.26 58.80 38.32
N THR A 335 -72.48 58.57 39.62
CA THR A 335 -73.70 57.98 40.16
C THR A 335 -74.84 59.00 40.15
N ILE A 336 -75.90 58.73 39.39
CA ILE A 336 -77.19 59.42 39.52
C ILE A 336 -78.11 58.48 40.30
N THR A 337 -78.47 58.88 41.51
CA THR A 337 -79.40 58.17 42.39
C THR A 337 -80.82 58.36 41.87
N ARG A 338 -81.52 57.26 41.54
CA ARG A 338 -82.98 57.25 41.42
C ARG A 338 -83.57 56.09 42.22
N THR A 339 -84.34 56.46 43.23
CA THR A 339 -85.05 55.60 44.17
C THR A 339 -86.15 54.81 43.44
N GLY A 340 -86.23 53.50 43.69
CA GLY A 340 -87.27 52.61 43.17
C GLY A 340 -87.13 51.22 43.78
N THR A 341 -88.08 50.89 44.64
CA THR A 341 -88.13 49.79 45.62
C THR A 341 -88.35 48.39 45.01
N ALA A 342 -87.58 47.41 45.53
CA ALA A 342 -87.82 45.95 45.69
C ALA A 342 -88.27 45.12 44.45
N THR A 343 -87.84 43.88 44.18
CA THR A 343 -87.47 42.73 45.04
C THR A 343 -86.59 41.76 44.23
N THR A 344 -85.70 41.06 44.93
CA THR A 344 -84.69 40.08 44.49
C THR A 344 -85.24 38.68 44.15
N ILE A 345 -84.57 37.94 43.23
CA ILE A 345 -84.01 36.57 43.37
C ILE A 345 -83.40 36.09 42.02
N PRO A 346 -82.34 35.25 42.01
CA PRO A 346 -81.16 35.45 41.17
C PRO A 346 -80.95 34.41 40.06
N THR A 347 -80.27 34.79 38.99
CA THR A 347 -79.65 33.84 38.04
C THR A 347 -78.14 33.90 38.19
N ARG A 348 -77.55 32.80 38.68
CA ARG A 348 -76.11 32.61 38.90
C ARG A 348 -75.45 32.17 37.59
N THR A 349 -74.76 33.08 36.89
CA THR A 349 -73.88 32.69 35.76
C THR A 349 -72.50 32.29 36.29
N ARG A 350 -72.13 31.02 36.13
CA ARG A 350 -70.77 30.50 36.42
C ARG A 350 -69.81 30.94 35.32
N THR A 351 -68.83 31.77 35.63
CA THR A 351 -67.65 31.97 34.76
C THR A 351 -66.64 30.86 35.05
N ARG A 352 -66.39 30.01 34.06
CA ARG A 352 -65.47 28.88 34.13
C ARG A 352 -64.07 29.38 33.77
N THR A 353 -63.18 29.47 34.75
CA THR A 353 -61.75 29.74 34.50
C THR A 353 -61.12 28.49 33.88
N ILE A 354 -60.67 28.58 32.63
CA ILE A 354 -59.85 27.54 32.00
C ILE A 354 -58.41 27.82 32.36
N THR A 355 -57.86 27.03 33.28
CA THR A 355 -56.42 27.01 33.56
C THR A 355 -55.70 26.39 32.35
N PRO A 356 -54.72 27.08 31.72
CA PRO A 356 -53.98 26.49 30.62
C PRO A 356 -53.17 25.29 31.12
N ILE A 357 -53.36 24.15 30.45
CA ILE A 357 -52.64 22.90 30.70
C ILE A 357 -51.17 23.11 30.29
N PRO A 358 -50.19 22.68 31.11
CA PRO A 358 -48.79 22.77 30.73
C PRO A 358 -48.52 21.97 29.46
N SER A 359 -47.93 22.65 28.48
CA SER A 359 -47.44 22.06 27.24
C SER A 359 -46.51 20.89 27.54
N ILE A 360 -46.89 19.68 27.07
CA ILE A 360 -46.07 18.47 27.15
C ILE A 360 -44.83 18.68 26.28
N THR A 361 -43.70 18.94 26.91
CA THR A 361 -42.38 18.90 26.26
C THR A 361 -42.12 17.46 25.83
N ARG A 362 -42.26 17.17 24.54
CA ARG A 362 -41.89 15.85 23.99
C ARG A 362 -40.37 15.71 24.11
N THR A 363 -39.93 14.83 25.01
CA THR A 363 -38.55 14.34 25.06
C THR A 363 -38.20 13.76 23.69
N PRO A 364 -37.05 14.11 23.08
CA PRO A 364 -36.69 13.58 21.77
C PRO A 364 -36.57 12.06 21.85
N THR A 365 -37.42 11.37 21.10
CA THR A 365 -37.32 9.92 20.90
C THR A 365 -35.99 9.63 20.22
N ARG A 366 -35.10 8.95 20.93
CA ARG A 366 -33.82 8.50 20.41
C ARG A 366 -34.10 7.43 19.34
N THR A 367 -34.13 7.83 18.08
CA THR A 367 -34.21 6.89 16.95
C THR A 367 -32.93 6.06 16.95
N ARG A 368 -33.04 4.80 17.36
CA ARG A 368 -31.94 3.84 17.25
C ARG A 368 -31.78 3.49 15.77
N THR A 369 -30.84 4.14 15.10
CA THR A 369 -30.37 3.71 13.78
C THR A 369 -29.75 2.33 13.97
N LEU A 370 -30.42 1.29 13.48
CA LEU A 370 -29.84 -0.04 13.40
C LEU A 370 -28.65 0.02 12.42
N PRO A 371 -27.52 -0.64 12.71
CA PRO A 371 -26.45 -0.79 11.74
C PRO A 371 -27.02 -1.45 10.46
N PRO A 372 -26.46 -1.14 9.29
CA PRO A 372 -26.91 -1.76 8.04
C PRO A 372 -26.84 -3.29 8.20
N SER A 373 -28.00 -3.94 8.10
CA SER A 373 -28.06 -5.40 8.00
C SER A 373 -27.32 -5.78 6.74
N ALA A 374 -26.24 -6.53 6.87
CA ALA A 374 -25.59 -7.17 5.72
C ALA A 374 -26.62 -8.12 5.11
N THR A 375 -27.24 -7.71 4.00
CA THR A 375 -27.94 -8.65 3.13
C THR A 375 -26.86 -9.59 2.59
N PRO A 376 -26.91 -10.91 2.87
CA PRO A 376 -25.93 -11.82 2.31
C PRO A 376 -26.07 -11.78 0.78
N THR A 377 -24.99 -11.38 0.11
CA THR A 377 -24.87 -11.51 -1.34
C THR A 377 -24.95 -13.01 -1.67
N LEU A 378 -26.01 -13.42 -2.37
CA LEU A 378 -26.13 -14.78 -2.88
C LEU A 378 -24.90 -15.10 -3.73
N CYS A 379 -24.16 -16.13 -3.32
CA CYS A 379 -23.04 -16.67 -4.08
C CYS A 379 -23.60 -17.15 -5.43
N GLN A 380 -23.24 -16.48 -6.52
CA GLN A 380 -23.71 -16.83 -7.87
C GLN A 380 -22.88 -17.94 -8.54
N THR A 381 -21.87 -18.47 -7.85
CA THR A 381 -21.07 -19.59 -8.34
C THR A 381 -21.72 -20.93 -7.99
N PRO A 382 -22.08 -21.76 -8.98
CA PRO A 382 -22.55 -23.12 -8.74
C PRO A 382 -21.52 -23.94 -7.95
N ILE A 383 -21.98 -24.82 -7.07
CA ILE A 383 -21.12 -25.62 -6.17
C ILE A 383 -20.12 -26.49 -6.93
N GLU A 384 -20.45 -26.84 -8.19
CA GLU A 384 -19.62 -27.65 -9.08
C GLU A 384 -18.38 -26.91 -9.61
N MET A 385 -18.30 -25.58 -9.42
CA MET A 385 -17.14 -24.75 -9.77
C MET A 385 -16.43 -24.14 -8.54
N GLY A 386 -16.64 -24.69 -7.35
CA GLY A 386 -15.94 -24.23 -6.12
C GLY A 386 -16.56 -23.02 -5.42
N GLY A 387 -17.87 -22.77 -5.60
CA GLY A 387 -18.61 -21.75 -4.85
C GLY A 387 -18.70 -22.04 -3.33
N CYS A 388 -18.96 -20.99 -2.53
CA CYS A 388 -18.90 -21.03 -1.07
C CYS A 388 -19.88 -22.04 -0.44
N GLN A 389 -19.35 -22.92 0.42
CA GLN A 389 -20.12 -23.69 1.40
C GLN A 389 -20.33 -22.80 2.65
N ASN A 390 -21.57 -22.70 3.13
CA ASN A 390 -21.89 -21.96 4.36
C ASN A 390 -21.34 -22.66 5.60
#